data_AF-A0A9W9IEK2-F1
#
_entry.id   AF-A0A9W9IEK2-F1
#
_cell.length_a   1.000
_cell.length_b   1.000
_cell.length_c   1.000
_cell.angle_alpha   90.00
_cell.angle_beta   90.00
_cell.angle_gamma   90.00
#
_symmetry.space_group_name_H-M   'P 1'
#
loop_
_entity.id
_entity.type
_entity.pdbx_description
1 polymer ?
#
loop_
_entity_poly.entity_id
_entity_poly.type
_entity_poly.pdbx_seq_one_letter_code
_entity_poly.pdbx_strand_id
1 'polypeptide(L)'
;MRSPRGSIPSTTTENSPDNKIRGPECAQYETAQQIRAGHSVPISLRSAVPNTDVSSDGTGTYTSEKPSFPFQLSQYFLTELDPRRADVILILCGFVGGLVDGLSFNAWGSFSSMQTGNTVFIALGVSGQPEYPAFLWAKSLIALSVFLSSNVFFIHLGRALKTLRRSTLILSFGLQTAALIVSASVVQAGIVSPKPEDPRAPIHWNQIIPITLLAFQAAGQIVASRLLAFDEIPTVVLTTLLCDLLVDTNLYTRPWSANPKRNRRIAAFLALFLGAMTAGGLSKTTSMASGLWLAVALKGSITLSWFVWRDTSGAVTPKQSSEESPV
;
A
#
# COMPACT_ATOMS: atom_id res chain seq x y z
N MET A 1 32.92 0.22 -66.49
CA MET A 1 34.11 -0.59 -66.83
C MET A 1 34.66 -1.21 -65.54
N ARG A 2 34.63 -2.55 -65.47
CA ARG A 2 35.47 -3.50 -64.70
C ARG A 2 35.83 -3.24 -63.22
N SER A 3 35.28 -4.12 -62.36
CA SER A 3 36.03 -4.84 -61.31
C SER A 3 36.95 -5.89 -61.97
N PRO A 4 38.04 -6.37 -61.31
CA PRO A 4 38.01 -7.67 -60.60
C PRO A 4 38.85 -7.67 -59.28
N ARG A 5 38.44 -8.34 -58.20
CA ARG A 5 38.60 -9.77 -57.81
C ARG A 5 40.03 -10.28 -57.56
N GLY A 6 40.16 -10.96 -56.40
CA GLY A 6 41.07 -12.09 -56.13
C GLY A 6 41.88 -11.88 -54.84
N SER A 7 42.05 -12.82 -53.90
CA SER A 7 41.55 -14.19 -53.71
C SER A 7 42.18 -14.74 -52.40
N ILE A 8 41.43 -15.56 -51.65
CA ILE A 8 41.90 -16.42 -50.54
C ILE A 8 42.67 -17.64 -51.12
N PRO A 9 43.41 -18.49 -50.34
CA PRO A 9 42.73 -19.61 -49.64
C PRO A 9 43.39 -20.18 -48.34
N SER A 10 42.55 -20.89 -47.55
CA SER A 10 42.77 -22.19 -46.82
C SER A 10 43.82 -22.28 -45.69
N THR A 11 43.68 -22.97 -44.55
CA THR A 11 42.80 -24.04 -43.98
C THR A 11 43.22 -24.15 -42.49
N THR A 12 42.41 -24.57 -41.52
CA THR A 12 42.21 -25.99 -41.15
C THR A 12 41.09 -26.12 -40.12
N THR A 13 40.34 -27.20 -40.29
CA THR A 13 39.25 -27.82 -39.52
C THR A 13 39.54 -28.19 -38.07
N GLU A 14 38.55 -28.07 -37.17
CA GLU A 14 38.31 -29.07 -36.11
C GLU A 14 36.87 -29.04 -35.55
N ASN A 15 36.14 -30.13 -35.81
CA ASN A 15 35.13 -30.88 -35.03
C ASN A 15 34.14 -30.19 -34.04
N SER A 16 32.85 -30.40 -34.33
CA SER A 16 31.68 -30.48 -33.41
C SER A 16 31.77 -31.79 -32.56
N PRO A 17 31.05 -32.03 -31.42
CA PRO A 17 29.64 -31.65 -31.21
C PRO A 17 29.19 -31.27 -29.77
N ASP A 18 27.95 -30.78 -29.70
CA ASP A 18 27.03 -30.81 -28.55
C ASP A 18 27.52 -30.35 -27.17
N ASN A 19 27.24 -29.09 -26.84
CA ASN A 19 27.01 -28.73 -25.44
C ASN A 19 25.70 -27.95 -25.25
N LYS A 20 24.76 -28.67 -24.66
CA LYS A 20 23.47 -28.25 -24.15
C LYS A 20 23.67 -27.16 -23.09
N ILE A 21 23.57 -25.89 -23.46
CA ILE A 21 23.58 -24.78 -22.50
C ILE A 21 22.27 -24.84 -21.71
N ARG A 22 22.32 -25.52 -20.55
CA ARG A 22 21.39 -25.31 -19.44
C ARG A 22 21.48 -23.84 -19.04
N GLY A 23 20.39 -23.10 -19.18
CA GLY A 23 20.26 -21.81 -18.50
C GLY A 23 20.24 -22.03 -16.98
N PRO A 24 20.84 -21.15 -16.17
CA PRO A 24 20.63 -21.20 -14.74
C PRO A 24 19.22 -20.72 -14.41
N GLU A 25 18.40 -21.70 -14.04
CA GLU A 25 17.26 -21.70 -13.14
C GLU A 25 17.07 -20.44 -12.28
N CYS A 26 15.90 -19.84 -12.47
CA CYS A 26 14.99 -19.22 -11.50
C CYS A 26 15.39 -19.27 -10.00
N ALA A 27 16.35 -18.45 -9.58
CA ALA A 27 16.59 -18.17 -8.16
C ALA A 27 15.65 -17.07 -7.67
N GLN A 28 14.36 -17.39 -7.49
CA GLN A 28 13.41 -16.39 -6.99
C GLN A 28 12.19 -16.93 -6.23
N TYR A 29 12.31 -17.99 -5.40
CA TYR A 29 11.17 -18.43 -4.56
C TYR A 29 11.49 -19.01 -3.18
N GLU A 30 12.67 -18.73 -2.58
CA GLU A 30 13.08 -19.42 -1.35
C GLU A 30 12.94 -18.64 -0.02
N THR A 31 12.38 -17.43 -0.02
CA THR A 31 12.23 -16.66 1.25
C THR A 31 10.82 -16.69 1.85
N ALA A 32 9.85 -17.37 1.20
CA ALA A 32 8.45 -17.35 1.63
C ALA A 32 7.94 -18.67 2.26
N GLN A 33 8.72 -19.76 2.27
CA GLN A 33 8.26 -21.06 2.79
C GLN A 33 8.74 -21.41 4.21
N GLN A 34 9.60 -20.60 4.83
CA GLN A 34 10.16 -20.90 6.16
C GLN A 34 9.30 -20.47 7.35
N ILE A 35 8.00 -20.26 7.13
CA ILE A 35 6.99 -19.98 8.18
C ILE A 35 6.10 -21.22 8.45
N ARG A 36 6.31 -22.35 7.75
CA ARG A 36 5.39 -23.49 7.79
C ARG A 36 6.04 -24.84 8.07
N ALA A 37 6.76 -24.98 9.18
CA ALA A 37 7.03 -26.29 9.79
C ALA A 37 7.41 -26.12 11.27
N GLY A 38 6.51 -26.49 12.17
CA GLY A 38 6.73 -26.41 13.61
C GLY A 38 5.43 -26.55 14.41
N HIS A 39 4.68 -27.62 14.18
CA HIS A 39 3.67 -28.08 15.13
C HIS A 39 4.32 -29.11 16.06
N SER A 40 4.51 -28.76 17.32
CA SER A 40 4.67 -29.70 18.42
C SER A 40 3.67 -29.35 19.53
N VAL A 41 2.88 -30.36 19.87
CA VAL A 41 1.78 -30.42 20.86
C VAL A 41 2.36 -30.39 22.29
N PRO A 42 1.61 -29.95 23.33
CA PRO A 42 2.16 -29.15 24.42
C PRO A 42 2.61 -29.97 25.63
N ILE A 43 3.61 -29.44 26.35
CA ILE A 43 3.96 -29.90 27.70
C ILE A 43 3.12 -29.12 28.70
N SER A 44 2.23 -29.85 29.37
CA SER A 44 1.42 -29.40 30.50
C SER A 44 2.32 -29.03 31.69
N LEU A 45 2.42 -27.74 32.00
CA LEU A 45 2.94 -27.26 33.29
C LEU A 45 1.76 -27.21 34.27
N ARG A 46 1.69 -28.27 35.06
CA ARG A 46 0.78 -28.48 36.18
C ARG A 46 0.97 -27.36 37.22
N SER A 47 0.09 -26.37 37.21
CA SER A 47 -0.08 -25.43 38.32
C SER A 47 -0.81 -26.16 39.46
N ALA A 48 -0.20 -26.14 40.64
CA ALA A 48 -0.68 -26.81 41.84
C ALA A 48 -2.02 -26.19 42.31
N VAL A 49 -3.03 -27.04 42.43
CA VAL A 49 -4.28 -26.74 43.13
C VAL A 49 -4.03 -26.94 44.63
N PRO A 50 -4.32 -25.96 45.50
CA PRO A 50 -4.51 -26.25 46.92
C PRO A 50 -5.92 -26.82 47.10
N ASN A 51 -6.01 -28.07 47.58
CA ASN A 51 -7.27 -28.63 48.06
C ASN A 51 -7.70 -27.85 49.31
N THR A 52 -8.89 -27.25 49.26
CA THR A 52 -9.67 -26.91 50.45
C THR A 52 -11.04 -27.52 50.29
N ASP A 53 -11.27 -28.60 51.02
CA ASP A 53 -12.59 -29.19 51.20
C ASP A 53 -13.47 -28.20 51.98
N VAL A 54 -14.57 -27.73 51.36
CA VAL A 54 -15.74 -27.23 52.09
C VAL A 54 -16.99 -27.66 51.33
N SER A 55 -17.68 -28.64 51.90
CA SER A 55 -19.11 -28.87 51.63
C SER A 55 -19.92 -27.76 52.28
N SER A 56 -20.85 -27.16 51.55
CA SER A 56 -22.25 -26.90 51.96
C SER A 56 -22.85 -25.71 51.19
N ASP A 57 -23.93 -26.02 50.48
CA ASP A 57 -25.17 -25.25 50.31
C ASP A 57 -25.11 -23.71 50.18
N GLY A 58 -25.55 -23.20 49.03
CA GLY A 58 -25.72 -21.76 48.83
C GLY A 58 -26.08 -21.39 47.39
N THR A 59 -27.31 -20.92 47.22
CA THR A 59 -27.89 -20.37 46.00
C THR A 59 -27.08 -19.17 45.51
N GLY A 60 -26.03 -19.41 44.72
CA GLY A 60 -25.22 -18.36 44.12
C GLY A 60 -25.88 -17.81 42.85
N THR A 61 -26.56 -16.68 42.96
CA THR A 61 -26.89 -15.81 41.83
C THR A 61 -25.62 -15.51 41.04
N TYR A 62 -25.52 -16.03 39.81
CA TYR A 62 -24.53 -15.58 38.82
C TYR A 62 -24.85 -14.13 38.45
N THR A 63 -24.36 -13.17 39.23
CA THR A 63 -24.25 -11.79 38.78
C THR A 63 -23.21 -11.78 37.67
N SER A 64 -23.68 -11.84 36.42
CA SER A 64 -22.87 -11.47 35.26
C SER A 64 -22.45 -10.01 35.45
N GLU A 65 -21.28 -9.79 36.05
CA GLU A 65 -20.65 -8.47 36.06
C GLU A 65 -20.45 -8.08 34.59
N LYS A 66 -21.31 -7.16 34.12
CA LYS A 66 -21.12 -6.55 32.80
C LYS A 66 -19.71 -5.95 32.80
N PRO A 67 -18.84 -6.31 31.85
CA PRO A 67 -17.47 -5.84 31.85
C PRO A 67 -17.46 -4.31 31.93
N SER A 68 -16.54 -3.73 32.70
CA SER A 68 -16.44 -2.29 32.85
C SER A 68 -16.25 -1.62 31.47
N PHE A 69 -16.88 -0.46 31.25
CA PHE A 69 -16.82 0.29 30.00
C PHE A 69 -15.40 0.45 29.40
N PRO A 70 -14.34 0.78 30.16
CA PRO A 70 -12.97 0.88 29.61
C PRO A 70 -12.41 -0.47 29.14
N PHE A 71 -12.77 -1.57 29.80
CA PHE A 71 -12.36 -2.91 29.40
C PHE A 71 -13.04 -3.31 28.08
N GLN A 72 -14.33 -3.02 27.92
CA GLN A 72 -15.06 -3.25 26.67
C GLN A 72 -14.48 -2.44 25.50
N LEU A 73 -14.14 -1.17 25.74
CA LEU A 73 -13.55 -0.30 24.73
C LEU A 73 -12.13 -0.76 24.35
N SER A 74 -11.32 -1.16 25.32
CA SER A 74 -9.98 -1.73 25.08
C SER A 74 -10.07 -3.01 24.25
N GLN A 75 -10.98 -3.91 24.61
CA GLN A 75 -11.22 -5.15 23.88
C GLN A 75 -11.69 -4.88 22.44
N TYR A 76 -12.56 -3.89 22.25
CA TYR A 76 -13.01 -3.45 20.93
C TYR A 76 -11.87 -2.98 20.02
N PHE A 77 -10.94 -2.18 20.54
CA PHE A 77 -9.80 -1.68 19.76
C PHE A 77 -8.74 -2.75 19.50
N LEU A 78 -8.64 -3.77 20.35
CA LEU A 78 -7.72 -4.90 20.19
C LEU A 78 -8.25 -6.00 19.26
N THR A 79 -9.50 -5.90 18.83
CA THR A 79 -10.14 -6.90 17.95
C THR A 79 -9.58 -6.83 16.52
N GLU A 80 -9.46 -7.99 15.88
CA GLU A 80 -8.99 -8.11 14.49
C GLU A 80 -10.16 -7.95 13.50
N LEU A 81 -9.90 -7.18 12.44
CA LEU A 81 -10.89 -6.84 11.43
C LEU A 81 -10.89 -7.83 10.26
N ASP A 82 -12.06 -8.03 9.65
CA ASP A 82 -12.20 -8.86 8.45
C ASP A 82 -11.72 -8.09 7.19
N PRO A 83 -10.66 -8.56 6.49
CA PRO A 83 -10.13 -7.88 5.31
C PRO A 83 -10.97 -8.11 4.05
N ARG A 84 -11.98 -9.00 4.04
CA ARG A 84 -12.68 -9.43 2.80
C ARG A 84 -13.25 -8.32 1.93
N ARG A 85 -13.64 -7.18 2.51
CA ARG A 85 -14.17 -6.00 1.79
C ARG A 85 -13.25 -4.78 1.82
N ALA A 86 -12.01 -4.95 2.29
CA ALA A 86 -11.06 -3.85 2.39
C ALA A 86 -10.51 -3.44 1.01
N ASP A 87 -10.78 -4.22 -0.04
CA ASP A 87 -10.48 -3.87 -1.43
C ASP A 87 -11.15 -2.55 -1.85
N VAL A 88 -12.39 -2.29 -1.44
CA VAL A 88 -13.07 -1.01 -1.72
C VAL A 88 -12.32 0.17 -1.08
N ILE A 89 -11.83 0.00 0.15
CA ILE A 89 -11.03 1.02 0.84
C ILE A 89 -9.70 1.26 0.10
N LEU A 90 -9.05 0.20 -0.38
CA LEU A 90 -7.79 0.31 -1.11
C LEU A 90 -7.97 0.93 -2.50
N ILE A 91 -9.09 0.67 -3.17
CA ILE A 91 -9.44 1.34 -4.43
C ILE A 91 -9.66 2.83 -4.18
N LEU A 92 -10.39 3.20 -3.12
CA LEU A 92 -10.55 4.61 -2.74
C LEU A 92 -9.21 5.26 -2.37
N CYS A 93 -8.32 4.52 -1.71
CA CYS A 93 -6.94 4.96 -1.47
C CYS A 93 -6.18 5.19 -2.78
N GLY A 94 -6.38 4.35 -3.80
CA GLY A 94 -5.85 4.56 -5.15
C GLY A 94 -6.32 5.88 -5.76
N PHE A 95 -7.61 6.21 -5.62
CA PHE A 95 -8.15 7.51 -6.02
C PHE A 95 -7.48 8.67 -5.27
N VAL A 96 -7.38 8.58 -3.93
CA VAL A 96 -6.71 9.60 -3.12
C VAL A 96 -5.24 9.74 -3.51
N GLY A 97 -4.54 8.64 -3.77
CA GLY A 97 -3.16 8.62 -4.25
C GLY A 97 -3.00 9.38 -5.56
N GLY A 98 -3.84 9.08 -6.57
CA GLY A 98 -3.85 9.79 -7.84
C GLY A 98 -4.18 11.29 -7.70
N LEU A 99 -5.14 11.63 -6.82
CA LEU A 99 -5.51 13.01 -6.52
C LEU A 99 -4.34 13.78 -5.92
N VAL A 100 -3.70 13.22 -4.89
CA VAL A 100 -2.57 13.86 -4.19
C VAL A 100 -1.36 13.99 -5.11
N ASP A 101 -0.99 12.95 -5.84
CA ASP A 101 0.15 13.01 -6.76
C ASP A 101 -0.09 13.96 -7.93
N GLY A 102 -1.32 14.02 -8.46
CA GLY A 102 -1.69 14.98 -9.49
C GLY A 102 -1.57 16.43 -9.01
N LEU A 103 -2.02 16.71 -7.78
CA LEU A 103 -1.89 18.04 -7.17
C LEU A 103 -0.42 18.40 -6.92
N SER A 104 0.36 17.49 -6.34
CA SER A 104 1.78 17.70 -6.04
C SER A 104 2.60 17.93 -7.31
N PHE A 105 2.37 17.13 -8.34
CA PHE A 105 3.09 17.27 -9.61
C PHE A 105 2.72 18.59 -10.30
N ASN A 106 1.44 18.95 -10.34
CA ASN A 106 1.00 20.20 -10.96
C ASN A 106 1.51 21.45 -10.22
N ALA A 107 1.66 21.38 -8.90
CA ALA A 107 2.12 22.52 -8.09
C ALA A 107 3.64 22.64 -7.99
N TRP A 108 4.35 21.51 -7.81
CA TRP A 108 5.76 21.48 -7.42
C TRP A 108 6.65 20.67 -8.36
N GLY A 109 6.11 20.16 -9.48
CA GLY A 109 6.85 19.38 -10.48
C GLY A 109 7.34 18.02 -10.00
N SER A 110 6.96 17.59 -8.79
CA SER A 110 7.43 16.35 -8.17
C SER A 110 6.25 15.48 -7.71
N PHE A 111 6.35 14.18 -7.97
CA PHE A 111 5.39 13.21 -7.45
C PHE A 111 5.72 12.90 -6.00
N SER A 112 4.76 13.10 -5.10
CA SER A 112 4.97 12.80 -3.68
C SER A 112 5.07 11.30 -3.42
N SER A 113 4.44 10.47 -4.26
CA SER A 113 4.39 9.02 -4.04
C SER A 113 4.95 8.13 -5.16
N MET A 114 5.14 8.64 -6.38
CA MET A 114 5.80 7.88 -7.45
C MET A 114 7.34 7.89 -7.35
N GLN A 115 7.89 6.86 -6.71
CA GLN A 115 9.34 6.78 -6.48
C GLN A 115 10.17 6.52 -7.73
N THR A 116 9.62 5.86 -8.77
CA THR A 116 10.35 5.64 -10.03
C THR A 116 10.82 6.95 -10.66
N GLY A 117 9.93 7.95 -10.75
CA GLY A 117 10.28 9.27 -11.27
C GLY A 117 11.27 10.01 -10.38
N ASN A 118 11.06 9.97 -9.05
CA ASN A 118 11.97 10.60 -8.11
C ASN A 118 13.40 10.04 -8.18
N THR A 119 13.55 8.72 -8.30
CA THR A 119 14.87 8.09 -8.48
C THR A 119 15.55 8.56 -9.77
N VAL A 120 14.80 8.69 -10.87
CA VAL A 120 15.35 9.20 -12.14
C VAL A 120 15.79 10.66 -11.99
N PHE A 121 14.99 11.52 -11.35
CA PHE A 121 15.39 12.93 -11.14
C PHE A 121 16.63 13.08 -10.26
N ILE A 122 16.82 12.22 -9.25
CA ILE A 122 18.04 12.19 -8.45
C ILE A 122 19.24 11.81 -9.33
N ALA A 123 19.11 10.78 -10.16
CA ALA A 123 20.18 10.32 -11.04
C ALA A 123 20.57 11.37 -12.09
N LEU A 124 19.58 12.03 -12.71
CA LEU A 124 19.82 13.13 -13.66
C LEU A 124 20.43 14.36 -12.98
N GLY A 125 20.17 14.57 -11.68
CA GLY A 125 20.83 15.62 -10.90
C GLY A 125 22.36 15.51 -10.90
N VAL A 126 22.92 14.31 -11.03
CA VAL A 126 24.38 14.08 -11.10
C VAL A 126 24.98 14.68 -12.38
N SER A 127 24.23 14.65 -13.50
CA SER A 127 24.64 15.27 -14.77
C SER A 127 24.15 16.72 -14.92
N GLY A 128 23.56 17.30 -13.87
CA GLY A 128 22.99 18.65 -13.90
C GLY A 128 21.74 18.78 -14.76
N GLN A 129 21.00 17.68 -14.97
CA GLN A 129 19.79 17.65 -15.79
C GLN A 129 18.52 17.41 -14.95
N PRO A 130 17.36 17.97 -15.35
CA PRO A 130 17.21 19.05 -16.33
C PRO A 130 17.77 20.38 -15.81
N GLU A 131 18.17 21.28 -16.70
CA GLU A 131 18.67 22.63 -16.34
C GLU A 131 17.62 23.43 -15.55
N TYR A 132 16.34 23.23 -15.87
CA TYR A 132 15.19 23.80 -15.17
C TYR A 132 14.09 22.75 -14.99
N PRO A 133 13.38 22.75 -13.85
CA PRO A 133 13.62 23.55 -12.65
C PRO A 133 14.89 23.12 -11.90
N ALA A 134 15.70 24.10 -11.51
CA ALA A 134 16.90 23.86 -10.72
C ALA A 134 16.54 23.12 -9.42
N PHE A 135 17.37 22.17 -9.00
CA PHE A 135 17.21 21.29 -7.82
C PHE A 135 15.92 20.45 -7.71
N LEU A 136 15.27 20.11 -8.83
CA LEU A 136 14.24 19.05 -8.83
C LEU A 136 14.75 17.74 -8.20
N TRP A 137 16.02 17.41 -8.45
CA TRP A 137 16.71 16.27 -7.85
C TRP A 137 16.69 16.30 -6.31
N ALA A 138 16.78 17.48 -5.70
CA ALA A 138 16.78 17.63 -4.24
C ALA A 138 15.38 17.41 -3.66
N LYS A 139 14.33 17.94 -4.30
CA LYS A 139 12.93 17.67 -3.93
C LYS A 139 12.64 16.17 -4.01
N SER A 140 13.05 15.52 -5.09
CA SER A 140 12.93 14.08 -5.28
C SER A 140 13.73 13.26 -4.28
N LEU A 141 14.95 13.70 -3.93
CA LEU A 141 15.76 13.03 -2.90
C LEU A 141 15.09 13.06 -1.53
N ILE A 142 14.53 14.21 -1.15
CA ILE A 142 13.81 14.36 0.11
C ILE A 142 12.55 13.48 0.10
N ALA A 143 11.75 13.54 -0.96
CA ALA A 143 10.56 12.72 -1.11
C ALA A 143 10.88 11.22 -1.02
N LEU A 144 11.92 10.75 -1.72
CA LEU A 144 12.36 9.36 -1.68
C LEU A 144 12.85 8.94 -0.30
N SER A 145 13.70 9.77 0.33
CA SER A 145 14.28 9.46 1.65
C SER A 145 13.19 9.39 2.73
N VAL A 146 12.24 10.33 2.72
CA VAL A 146 11.09 10.30 3.64
C VAL A 146 10.19 9.12 3.33
N PHE A 147 9.92 8.83 2.08
CA PHE A 147 9.10 7.68 1.70
C PHE A 147 9.70 6.36 2.20
N LEU A 148 11.02 6.16 2.04
CA LEU A 148 11.72 4.95 2.50
C LEU A 148 11.71 4.84 4.03
N SER A 149 12.07 5.91 4.74
CA SER A 149 12.06 5.91 6.21
C SER A 149 10.65 5.72 6.78
N SER A 150 9.64 6.29 6.13
CA SER A 150 8.24 6.12 6.51
C SER A 150 7.74 4.69 6.30
N ASN A 151 8.17 4.01 5.22
CA ASN A 151 7.85 2.60 5.01
C ASN A 151 8.38 1.75 6.18
N VAL A 152 9.64 1.96 6.57
CA VAL A 152 10.23 1.29 7.74
C VAL A 152 9.41 1.58 8.99
N PHE A 153 9.07 2.86 9.25
CA PHE A 153 8.23 3.26 10.37
C PHE A 153 6.87 2.53 10.40
N PHE A 154 6.10 2.54 9.30
CA PHE A 154 4.79 1.90 9.25
C PHE A 154 4.86 0.36 9.35
N ILE A 155 5.92 -0.25 8.81
CA ILE A 155 6.18 -1.70 8.97
C ILE A 155 6.42 -2.04 10.44
N HIS A 156 7.29 -1.29 11.13
CA HIS A 156 7.54 -1.51 12.55
C HIS A 156 6.30 -1.24 13.41
N LEU A 157 5.54 -0.20 13.09
CA LEU A 157 4.28 0.12 13.75
C LEU A 157 3.27 -1.03 13.62
N GLY A 158 3.09 -1.57 12.41
CA GLY A 158 2.22 -2.71 12.14
C GLY A 158 2.64 -3.98 12.88
N ARG A 159 3.96 -4.25 12.94
CA ARG A 159 4.51 -5.41 13.67
C ARG A 159 4.34 -5.27 15.18
N ALA A 160 4.57 -4.08 15.74
CA ALA A 160 4.45 -3.82 17.17
C ALA A 160 3.00 -3.91 17.66
N LEU A 161 2.05 -3.40 16.87
CA LEU A 161 0.63 -3.32 17.27
C LEU A 161 -0.22 -4.49 16.78
N LYS A 162 0.36 -5.44 16.03
CA LYS A 162 -0.32 -6.47 15.22
C LYS A 162 -1.10 -5.86 14.05
N THR A 163 -0.84 -6.42 12.88
CA THR A 163 -1.23 -5.90 11.56
C THR A 163 -2.73 -5.67 11.37
N LEU A 164 -3.58 -6.59 11.82
CA LEU A 164 -5.02 -6.59 11.54
C LEU A 164 -5.88 -6.04 12.68
N ARG A 165 -5.26 -5.57 13.77
CA ARG A 165 -6.02 -4.96 14.86
C ARG A 165 -6.66 -3.66 14.41
N ARG A 166 -7.91 -3.44 14.85
CA ARG A 166 -8.67 -2.21 14.59
C ARG A 166 -7.86 -0.97 14.98
N SER A 167 -7.23 -0.97 16.16
CA SER A 167 -6.38 0.15 16.61
C SER A 167 -5.21 0.44 15.69
N THR A 168 -4.54 -0.58 15.15
CA THR A 168 -3.41 -0.41 14.22
C THR A 168 -3.83 0.26 12.92
N LEU A 169 -4.96 -0.18 12.36
CA LEU A 169 -5.49 0.40 11.12
C LEU A 169 -6.00 1.83 11.32
N ILE A 170 -6.73 2.08 12.42
CA ILE A 170 -7.16 3.43 12.80
C ILE A 170 -5.96 4.35 13.00
N LEU A 171 -4.92 3.90 13.72
CA LEU A 171 -3.73 4.70 13.96
C LEU A 171 -2.97 4.96 12.66
N SER A 172 -2.79 3.94 11.81
CA SER A 172 -2.08 4.09 10.53
C SER A 172 -2.78 5.09 9.60
N PHE A 173 -4.09 4.92 9.38
CA PHE A 173 -4.87 5.84 8.56
C PHE A 173 -5.08 7.22 9.21
N GLY A 174 -5.11 7.27 10.54
CA GLY A 174 -5.14 8.51 11.32
C GLY A 174 -3.88 9.34 11.14
N LEU A 175 -2.69 8.71 11.21
CA LEU A 175 -1.42 9.38 10.93
C LEU A 175 -1.34 9.87 9.47
N GLN A 176 -1.80 9.08 8.51
CA GLN A 176 -1.90 9.49 7.10
C GLN A 176 -2.82 10.71 6.93
N THR A 177 -4.00 10.69 7.57
CA THR A 177 -4.97 11.79 7.52
C THR A 177 -4.44 13.04 8.20
N ALA A 178 -3.77 12.91 9.35
CA ALA A 178 -3.13 14.03 10.05
C ALA A 178 -2.06 14.70 9.19
N ALA A 179 -1.21 13.91 8.51
CA ALA A 179 -0.23 14.45 7.57
C ALA A 179 -0.89 15.22 6.42
N LEU A 180 -2.01 14.72 5.86
CA LEU A 180 -2.80 15.44 4.86
C LEU A 180 -3.41 16.74 5.40
N ILE A 181 -3.94 16.74 6.63
CA ILE A 181 -4.51 17.95 7.27
C ILE A 181 -3.45 19.02 7.43
N VAL A 182 -2.27 18.65 7.95
CA VAL A 182 -1.16 19.60 8.13
C VAL A 182 -0.71 20.14 6.78
N SER A 183 -0.56 19.28 5.77
CA SER A 183 -0.21 19.68 4.39
C SER A 183 -1.24 20.67 3.80
N ALA A 184 -2.54 20.34 3.88
CA ALA A 184 -3.62 21.19 3.41
C ALA A 184 -3.66 22.55 4.14
N SER A 185 -3.42 22.54 5.46
CA SER A 185 -3.41 23.75 6.30
C SER A 185 -2.25 24.68 5.95
N VAL A 186 -1.05 24.13 5.73
CA VAL A 186 0.14 24.90 5.31
C VAL A 186 -0.08 25.56 3.95
N VAL A 187 -0.69 24.85 3.01
CA VAL A 187 -1.03 25.41 1.68
C VAL A 187 -2.14 26.45 1.79
N GLN A 188 -3.18 26.21 2.58
CA GLN A 188 -4.29 27.15 2.77
C GLN A 188 -3.86 28.44 3.48
N ALA A 189 -2.94 28.35 4.44
CA ALA A 189 -2.39 29.51 5.15
C ALA A 189 -1.51 30.41 4.25
N GLY A 190 -1.26 30.02 2.99
CA GLY A 190 -0.43 30.78 2.06
C GLY A 190 1.07 30.74 2.36
N ILE A 191 1.51 29.87 3.28
CA ILE A 191 2.93 29.65 3.60
C ILE A 191 3.66 29.06 2.38
N VAL A 192 2.92 28.30 1.57
CA VAL A 192 3.35 27.75 0.28
C VAL A 192 2.46 28.32 -0.81
N SER A 193 3.07 28.87 -1.87
CA SER A 193 2.31 29.33 -3.02
C SER A 193 1.53 28.15 -3.63
N PRO A 194 0.20 28.27 -3.78
CA PRO A 194 -0.63 27.24 -4.41
C PRO A 194 -0.56 27.28 -5.94
N LYS A 195 0.19 28.23 -6.51
CA LYS A 195 0.34 28.36 -7.96
C LYS A 195 1.41 27.39 -8.47
N PRO A 196 1.23 26.83 -9.68
CA PRO A 196 2.28 26.08 -10.36
C PRO A 196 3.60 26.85 -10.35
N GLU A 197 4.67 26.19 -9.93
CA GLU A 197 6.00 26.78 -9.87
C GLU A 197 6.44 27.22 -11.28
N ASP A 198 6.94 28.45 -11.40
CA ASP A 198 7.66 28.87 -12.60
C ASP A 198 8.98 28.09 -12.62
N PRO A 199 9.28 27.28 -13.66
CA PRO A 199 10.50 26.48 -13.72
C PRO A 199 11.79 27.31 -13.60
N ARG A 200 11.72 28.63 -13.83
CA ARG A 200 12.86 29.56 -13.72
C ARG A 200 12.94 30.30 -12.40
N ALA A 201 11.95 30.18 -11.52
CA ALA A 201 11.96 30.82 -10.22
C ALA A 201 12.86 30.08 -9.21
N PRO A 202 13.48 30.79 -8.25
CA PRO A 202 14.22 30.16 -7.17
C PRO A 202 13.30 29.32 -6.29
N ILE A 203 13.83 28.20 -5.77
CA ILE A 203 13.06 27.25 -4.96
C ILE A 203 12.51 27.91 -3.71
N HIS A 204 11.20 27.73 -3.51
CA HIS A 204 10.57 27.96 -2.23
C HIS A 204 10.71 26.71 -1.34
N TRP A 205 11.72 26.70 -0.47
CA TRP A 205 11.99 25.60 0.47
C TRP A 205 10.79 25.23 1.36
N ASN A 206 9.84 26.15 1.53
CA ASN A 206 8.57 25.92 2.24
C ASN A 206 7.75 24.75 1.63
N GLN A 207 7.91 24.45 0.34
CA GLN A 207 7.24 23.34 -0.36
C GLN A 207 7.69 21.96 0.14
N ILE A 208 8.83 21.86 0.82
CA ILE A 208 9.31 20.58 1.36
C ILE A 208 8.39 20.05 2.45
N ILE A 209 7.78 20.94 3.23
CA ILE A 209 6.85 20.55 4.31
C ILE A 209 5.70 19.70 3.74
N PRO A 210 4.89 20.18 2.77
CA PRO A 210 3.85 19.35 2.20
C PRO A 210 4.42 18.13 1.45
N ILE A 211 5.52 18.25 0.70
CA ILE A 211 6.11 17.10 -0.02
C ILE A 211 6.45 15.95 0.94
N THR A 212 7.10 16.25 2.06
CA THR A 212 7.49 15.25 3.07
C THR A 212 6.27 14.60 3.72
N LEU A 213 5.25 15.38 4.07
CA LEU A 213 3.99 14.86 4.64
C LEU A 213 3.21 13.99 3.64
N LEU A 214 3.18 14.38 2.37
CA LEU A 214 2.51 13.62 1.31
C LEU A 214 3.26 12.34 0.95
N ALA A 215 4.60 12.34 1.00
CA ALA A 215 5.41 11.14 0.87
C ALA A 215 5.21 10.19 2.07
N PHE A 216 5.16 10.73 3.29
CA PHE A 216 4.89 9.98 4.53
C PHE A 216 3.53 9.26 4.47
N GLN A 217 2.45 9.98 4.11
CA GLN A 217 1.13 9.35 4.05
C GLN A 217 1.06 8.25 2.97
N ALA A 218 1.73 8.46 1.83
CA ALA A 218 1.71 7.50 0.74
C ALA A 218 2.46 6.20 1.08
N ALA A 219 3.55 6.30 1.84
CA ALA A 219 4.23 5.14 2.40
C ALA A 219 3.28 4.32 3.29
N GLY A 220 2.53 4.99 4.17
CA GLY A 220 1.52 4.33 5.01
C GLY A 220 0.43 3.63 4.20
N GLN A 221 0.02 4.22 3.07
CA GLN A 221 -0.98 3.66 2.18
C GLN A 221 -0.51 2.37 1.49
N ILE A 222 0.74 2.34 1.03
CA ILE A 222 1.33 1.13 0.40
C ILE A 222 1.53 0.04 1.43
N VAL A 223 2.05 0.37 2.61
CA VAL A 223 2.21 -0.61 3.69
C VAL A 223 0.83 -1.17 4.07
N ALA A 224 -0.21 -0.35 4.17
CA ALA A 224 -1.56 -0.81 4.47
C ALA A 224 -2.10 -1.83 3.44
N SER A 225 -1.83 -1.66 2.14
CA SER A 225 -2.29 -2.64 1.14
C SER A 225 -1.61 -4.00 1.29
N ARG A 226 -0.31 -4.01 1.61
CA ARG A 226 0.45 -5.23 1.92
C ARG A 226 -0.03 -5.90 3.20
N LEU A 227 -0.27 -5.10 4.24
CA LEU A 227 -0.76 -5.57 5.54
C LEU A 227 -2.15 -6.20 5.45
N LEU A 228 -3.02 -5.69 4.57
CA LEU A 228 -4.36 -6.24 4.30
C LEU A 228 -4.35 -7.42 3.29
N ALA A 229 -3.17 -7.86 2.84
CA ALA A 229 -2.97 -8.96 1.88
C ALA A 229 -3.66 -8.76 0.51
N PHE A 230 -3.83 -7.52 0.07
CA PHE A 230 -4.29 -7.18 -1.28
C PHE A 230 -3.10 -6.72 -2.12
N ASP A 231 -2.22 -7.67 -2.44
CA ASP A 231 -0.98 -7.36 -3.13
C ASP A 231 -1.17 -6.82 -4.55
N GLU A 232 -2.31 -7.13 -5.15
CA GLU A 232 -2.71 -6.67 -6.48
C GLU A 232 -3.20 -5.22 -6.50
N ILE A 233 -3.43 -4.57 -5.34
CA ILE A 233 -3.78 -3.14 -5.23
C ILE A 233 -2.64 -2.41 -4.51
N PRO A 234 -1.53 -2.10 -5.19
CA PRO A 234 -0.43 -1.32 -4.61
C PRO A 234 -0.81 0.13 -4.26
N THR A 235 -1.97 0.63 -4.70
CA THR A 235 -2.54 1.98 -4.46
C THR A 235 -1.75 3.19 -4.99
N VAL A 236 -0.45 3.04 -5.27
CA VAL A 236 0.43 4.13 -5.74
C VAL A 236 1.24 3.73 -6.98
N VAL A 237 1.73 2.48 -7.04
CA VAL A 237 2.57 1.99 -8.16
C VAL A 237 1.68 1.34 -9.23
N LEU A 238 1.62 1.94 -10.41
CA LEU A 238 0.71 1.48 -11.46
C LEU A 238 1.32 0.45 -12.42
N THR A 239 2.62 0.54 -12.71
CA THR A 239 3.27 -0.25 -13.77
C THR A 239 3.10 -1.75 -13.57
N THR A 240 3.41 -2.25 -12.37
CA THR A 240 3.28 -3.68 -12.06
C THR A 240 1.84 -4.15 -12.12
N LEU A 241 0.88 -3.33 -11.66
CA LEU A 241 -0.56 -3.63 -11.76
C LEU A 241 -1.01 -3.77 -13.22
N LEU A 242 -0.58 -2.88 -14.11
CA LEU A 242 -0.93 -2.95 -15.54
C LEU A 242 -0.31 -4.18 -16.21
N CYS A 243 0.96 -4.47 -15.95
CA CYS A 243 1.61 -5.68 -16.47
C CYS A 243 0.88 -6.94 -15.98
N ASP A 244 0.60 -6.99 -14.68
CA ASP A 244 -0.16 -8.07 -14.04
C ASP A 244 -1.56 -8.26 -14.62
N LEU A 245 -2.21 -7.16 -15.01
CA LEU A 245 -3.53 -7.18 -15.65
C LEU A 245 -3.45 -7.74 -17.08
N LEU A 246 -2.44 -7.35 -17.85
CA LEU A 246 -2.28 -7.76 -19.24
C LEU A 246 -1.80 -9.21 -19.41
N VAL A 247 -1.01 -9.70 -18.46
CA VAL A 247 -0.52 -11.10 -18.45
C VAL A 247 -1.55 -12.07 -17.86
N ASP A 248 -2.62 -11.58 -17.23
CA ASP A 248 -3.67 -12.43 -16.66
C ASP A 248 -4.36 -13.26 -17.76
N THR A 249 -4.14 -14.58 -17.73
CA THR A 249 -4.73 -15.54 -18.68
C THR A 249 -6.25 -15.59 -18.60
N ASN A 250 -6.83 -15.16 -17.47
CA ASN A 250 -8.26 -15.08 -17.22
C ASN A 250 -8.81 -13.65 -17.36
N LEU A 251 -8.12 -12.78 -18.09
CA LEU A 251 -8.56 -11.40 -18.33
C LEU A 251 -9.95 -11.36 -18.99
N TYR A 252 -10.17 -12.20 -20.00
CA TYR A 252 -11.41 -12.22 -20.79
C TYR A 252 -12.47 -13.21 -20.29
N THR A 253 -12.21 -13.93 -19.19
CA THR A 253 -13.14 -14.93 -18.65
C THR A 253 -14.45 -14.27 -18.21
N ARG A 254 -15.57 -14.77 -18.75
CA ARG A 254 -16.94 -14.41 -18.36
C ARG A 254 -17.54 -15.57 -17.54
N PRO A 255 -18.38 -15.31 -16.52
CA PRO A 255 -18.94 -14.02 -16.08
C PRO A 255 -17.95 -13.13 -15.31
N TRP A 256 -18.26 -11.84 -15.15
CA TRP A 256 -17.38 -10.87 -14.49
C TRP A 256 -17.01 -11.23 -13.04
N SER A 257 -17.82 -12.06 -12.38
CA SER A 257 -17.56 -12.57 -11.02
C SER A 257 -16.49 -13.66 -10.95
N ALA A 258 -16.08 -14.24 -12.09
CA ALA A 258 -15.14 -15.36 -12.12
C ALA A 258 -13.70 -14.96 -11.74
N ASN A 259 -13.32 -13.70 -11.98
CA ASN A 259 -11.98 -13.19 -11.66
C ASN A 259 -12.07 -11.87 -10.87
N PRO A 260 -12.21 -11.94 -9.53
CA PRO A 260 -12.28 -10.75 -8.69
C PRO A 260 -10.96 -9.98 -8.63
N LYS A 261 -9.81 -10.66 -8.81
CA LYS A 261 -8.48 -10.01 -8.86
C LYS A 261 -8.36 -9.07 -10.06
N ARG A 262 -8.79 -9.51 -11.24
CA ARG A 262 -8.89 -8.65 -12.43
C ARG A 262 -9.72 -7.41 -12.15
N ASN A 263 -10.93 -7.59 -11.61
CA ASN A 263 -11.84 -6.46 -11.36
C ASN A 263 -11.22 -5.44 -10.40
N ARG A 264 -10.53 -5.91 -9.35
CA ARG A 264 -9.79 -5.07 -8.42
C ARG A 264 -8.66 -4.30 -9.09
N ARG A 265 -7.86 -4.94 -9.95
CA ARG A 265 -6.78 -4.29 -10.71
C ARG A 265 -7.33 -3.20 -11.64
N ILE A 266 -8.36 -3.52 -12.42
CA ILE A 266 -9.03 -2.54 -13.30
C ILE A 266 -9.57 -1.36 -12.49
N ALA A 267 -10.29 -1.64 -11.39
CA ALA A 267 -10.85 -0.61 -10.53
C ALA A 267 -9.76 0.27 -9.90
N ALA A 268 -8.65 -0.31 -9.45
CA ALA A 268 -7.54 0.43 -8.88
C ALA A 268 -6.83 1.33 -9.91
N PHE A 269 -6.64 0.85 -11.15
CA PHE A 269 -6.13 1.69 -12.25
C PHE A 269 -7.07 2.86 -12.54
N LEU A 270 -8.35 2.58 -12.73
CA LEU A 270 -9.35 3.62 -13.02
C LEU A 270 -9.48 4.61 -11.86
N ALA A 271 -9.45 4.14 -10.62
CA ALA A 271 -9.50 5.00 -9.44
C ALA A 271 -8.32 5.99 -9.41
N LEU A 272 -7.09 5.50 -9.59
CA LEU A 272 -5.90 6.36 -9.64
C LEU A 272 -5.98 7.37 -10.81
N PHE A 273 -6.36 6.91 -12.00
CA PHE A 273 -6.52 7.76 -13.18
C PHE A 273 -7.57 8.86 -12.96
N LEU A 274 -8.75 8.50 -12.45
CA LEU A 274 -9.83 9.45 -12.12
C LEU A 274 -9.43 10.41 -10.99
N GLY A 275 -8.64 9.96 -10.03
CA GLY A 275 -8.06 10.80 -8.98
C GLY A 275 -7.16 11.88 -9.58
N ALA A 276 -6.22 11.49 -10.45
CA ALA A 276 -5.34 12.42 -11.14
C ALA A 276 -6.09 13.37 -12.09
N MET A 277 -7.12 12.88 -12.80
CA MET A 277 -8.01 13.74 -13.59
C MET A 277 -8.73 14.76 -12.71
N THR A 278 -9.22 14.35 -11.55
CA THR A 278 -9.88 15.23 -10.58
C THR A 278 -8.92 16.31 -10.08
N ALA A 279 -7.65 15.95 -9.79
CA ALA A 279 -6.60 16.91 -9.45
C ALA A 279 -6.39 17.97 -10.53
N GLY A 280 -6.30 17.55 -11.80
CA GLY A 280 -6.14 18.45 -12.94
C GLY A 280 -7.36 19.34 -13.17
N GLY A 281 -8.57 18.79 -13.00
CA GLY A 281 -9.82 19.55 -13.05
C GLY A 281 -9.91 20.60 -11.96
N LEU A 282 -9.67 20.21 -10.70
CA LEU A 282 -9.67 21.13 -9.55
C LEU A 282 -8.60 22.21 -9.67
N SER A 283 -7.44 21.90 -10.24
CA SER A 283 -6.38 22.88 -10.45
C SER A 283 -6.76 23.96 -11.46
N LYS A 284 -7.73 23.69 -12.35
CA LYS A 284 -8.25 24.69 -13.32
C LYS A 284 -9.41 25.50 -12.76
N THR A 285 -10.28 24.88 -11.96
CA THR A 285 -11.54 25.50 -11.50
C THR A 285 -11.45 26.09 -10.11
N THR A 286 -10.54 25.59 -9.27
CA THR A 286 -10.42 25.92 -7.84
C THR A 286 -8.96 26.07 -7.41
N SER A 287 -8.73 26.20 -6.10
CA SER A 287 -7.38 26.24 -5.52
C SER A 287 -6.82 24.85 -5.25
N MET A 288 -5.49 24.71 -5.27
CA MET A 288 -4.81 23.47 -4.86
C MET A 288 -5.22 23.01 -3.45
N ALA A 289 -5.41 23.96 -2.52
CA ALA A 289 -5.84 23.67 -1.15
C ALA A 289 -7.18 22.93 -1.12
N SER A 290 -8.13 23.29 -2.00
CA SER A 290 -9.43 22.61 -2.12
C SER A 290 -9.26 21.14 -2.49
N GLY A 291 -8.30 20.81 -3.37
CA GLY A 291 -7.97 19.43 -3.73
C GLY A 291 -7.36 18.64 -2.56
N LEU A 292 -6.48 19.27 -1.78
CA LEU A 292 -5.92 18.64 -0.57
C LEU A 292 -6.99 18.42 0.50
N TRP A 293 -7.93 19.35 0.69
CA TRP A 293 -9.06 19.17 1.58
C TRP A 293 -10.02 18.06 1.13
N LEU A 294 -10.22 17.89 -0.18
CA LEU A 294 -10.93 16.74 -0.71
C LEU A 294 -10.20 15.43 -0.38
N ALA A 295 -8.87 15.39 -0.54
CA ALA A 295 -8.07 14.23 -0.12
C ALA A 295 -8.18 13.96 1.39
N VAL A 296 -8.15 15.00 2.23
CA VAL A 296 -8.39 14.91 3.69
C VAL A 296 -9.76 14.31 3.98
N ALA A 297 -10.82 14.81 3.34
CA ALA A 297 -12.19 14.33 3.58
C ALA A 297 -12.32 12.84 3.21
N LEU A 298 -11.78 12.44 2.06
CA LEU A 298 -11.80 11.05 1.62
C LEU A 298 -10.99 10.14 2.55
N LYS A 299 -9.76 10.53 2.91
CA LYS A 299 -8.90 9.75 3.81
C LYS A 299 -9.43 9.70 5.24
N GLY A 300 -10.00 10.80 5.71
CA GLY A 300 -10.70 10.90 6.98
C GLY A 300 -11.91 9.96 7.03
N SER A 301 -12.70 9.91 5.96
CA SER A 301 -13.83 8.97 5.86
C SER A 301 -13.38 7.51 5.93
N ILE A 302 -12.24 7.16 5.31
CA ILE A 302 -11.62 5.84 5.43
C ILE A 302 -11.23 5.57 6.90
N THR A 303 -10.57 6.53 7.54
CA THR A 303 -10.18 6.42 8.96
C THR A 303 -11.39 6.17 9.86
N LEU A 304 -12.47 6.91 9.64
CA LEU A 304 -13.73 6.75 10.37
C LEU A 304 -14.40 5.39 10.09
N SER A 305 -14.32 4.90 8.85
CA SER A 305 -14.90 3.59 8.48
C SER A 305 -14.27 2.43 9.25
N TRP A 306 -12.99 2.54 9.63
CA TRP A 306 -12.30 1.53 10.43
C TRP A 306 -12.82 1.42 11.86
N PHE A 307 -13.42 2.49 12.41
CA PHE A 307 -14.09 2.40 13.70
C PHE A 307 -15.27 1.44 13.61
N VAL A 308 -16.14 1.57 12.60
CA VAL A 308 -17.39 0.79 12.49
C VAL A 308 -17.20 -0.55 11.74
N TRP A 309 -15.98 -0.85 11.29
CA TRP A 309 -15.72 -2.02 10.44
C TRP A 309 -16.00 -3.34 11.18
N ARG A 310 -16.41 -4.38 10.43
CA ARG A 310 -16.78 -5.68 10.99
C ARG A 310 -15.58 -6.45 11.53
N ASP A 311 -15.78 -7.10 12.66
CA ASP A 311 -14.81 -7.98 13.31
C ASP A 311 -14.85 -9.39 12.69
N THR A 312 -13.72 -10.10 12.75
CA THR A 312 -13.56 -11.46 12.22
C THR A 312 -14.54 -12.47 12.85
N SER A 313 -15.05 -12.22 14.05
CA SER A 313 -15.99 -13.09 14.78
C SER A 313 -17.34 -13.30 14.07
N GLY A 314 -17.71 -12.46 13.10
CA GLY A 314 -18.94 -12.62 12.30
C GLY A 314 -18.83 -13.58 11.11
N ALA A 315 -17.65 -14.14 10.82
CA ALA A 315 -17.39 -14.94 9.61
C ALA A 315 -17.58 -16.45 9.78
N VAL A 316 -17.97 -16.93 10.97
CA VAL A 316 -18.24 -18.36 11.22
C VAL A 316 -19.74 -18.61 11.16
N THR A 317 -20.24 -18.90 9.95
CA THR A 317 -21.43 -19.73 9.79
C THR A 317 -20.96 -21.00 9.10
N PRO A 318 -20.81 -22.14 9.81
CA PRO A 318 -20.66 -23.41 9.14
C PRO A 318 -22.00 -23.67 8.45
N LYS A 319 -21.99 -23.82 7.11
CA LYS A 319 -23.06 -24.53 6.43
C LYS A 319 -23.08 -25.94 7.04
N GLN A 320 -24.07 -26.24 7.88
CA GLN A 320 -24.47 -27.61 8.14
C GLN A 320 -24.97 -28.17 6.80
N SER A 321 -24.12 -28.87 6.08
CA SER A 321 -24.57 -29.84 5.08
C SER A 321 -25.02 -31.08 5.85
N SER A 322 -26.27 -31.06 6.26
CA SER A 322 -27.07 -32.26 6.45
C SER A 322 -27.26 -32.93 5.09
N GLU A 323 -26.55 -34.03 4.84
CA GLU A 323 -26.93 -35.00 3.81
C GLU A 323 -26.55 -36.40 4.31
N GLU A 324 -27.41 -36.87 5.20
CA GLU A 324 -28.09 -38.17 5.14
C GLU A 324 -27.40 -39.27 4.32
N SER A 325 -26.84 -40.25 5.04
CA SER A 325 -26.61 -41.60 4.52
C SER A 325 -27.91 -42.39 4.59
N PRO A 326 -28.21 -43.18 3.54
CA PRO A 326 -28.84 -44.46 3.76
C PRO A 326 -28.02 -45.60 3.12
N VAL A 327 -27.67 -46.54 4.00
CA VAL A 327 -27.62 -48.01 3.87
C VAL A 327 -27.45 -48.59 2.47
#